data_AF-A0A7Y4R8C3-F1
#
_entry.id   AF-A0A7Y4R8C3-F1
#
_cell.length_a   1.000
_cell.length_b   1.000
_cell.length_c   1.000
_cell.angle_alpha   90.00
_cell.angle_beta   90.00
_cell.angle_gamma   90.00
#
_symmetry.space_group_name_H-M   'P 1'
#
loop_
_entity.id
_entity.type
_entity.pdbx_description
1 polymer ?
#
loop_
_entity_poly.entity_id
_entity_poly.type
_entity_poly.pdbx_seq_one_letter_code
_entity_poly.pdbx_strand_id
1 'polypeptide(L)'
;MERPDGDDAEDGRGHARGPHQPFRSGDGVKGNRQIGIDRPAIIGPAERFQNHRKRHTPAVAAGFQERIAVVAVAGLVVVDARRHGVEGDQTERGRRQQNGNERDGVAVRFHRRVKVPLWGTRHQRCQPCFGPDNLTTVKQRKLPYAAGPLSAVVRVPGSKSLTNRALVAAALARGTSVLSNALFADDTGCMMEALRQMGFSIATDVRGGRIEITGFGGQIPAIDADCHCGNSGTTIRFCAALAALGRGEYTFDGVARMRERPIGPLCDALAALGAGIEYTGVDGCPPVTIRSRGLTGGTVQFNRPVSSQFISALLLAAPAAQDDVLIEINGPLVSRPYVAMTTAVMDAFNVAVIADERGGAYRFIVPAPQHYAARHYAIEPDASNASYFLAAAAMAGGSVTVEGFNANSLQGDVGFVHVLERMGCRVSRHDDRITVQGPPRDMPLKALEIDLNDMPDMVQTVAVLALRADGPTTIENVANLRIKETDRIEGVATELRKLGAQVEEAIDGLTIHPPERLTPCLIDTYGDHRMAMCFALAGLVCHGVTINGADCVSKTFPDFFEHWEAMVGGLR
;
A
#
# COMPACT_ATOMS: atom_id res chain seq x y z
N MET A 1 -57.46 -19.38 41.66
CA MET A 1 -58.15 -18.44 42.58
C MET A 1 -57.16 -17.95 43.62
N GLU A 2 -57.52 -16.92 44.36
CA GLU A 2 -56.60 -15.89 44.85
C GLU A 2 -55.78 -16.26 46.11
N ARG A 3 -54.91 -15.32 46.49
CA ARG A 3 -54.04 -15.33 47.68
C ARG A 3 -54.85 -15.29 48.98
N PRO A 4 -54.18 -15.32 50.14
CA PRO A 4 -54.13 -14.05 50.89
C PRO A 4 -52.81 -13.77 51.66
N ASP A 5 -52.75 -12.57 52.26
CA ASP A 5 -52.04 -12.12 53.49
C ASP A 5 -50.51 -12.15 53.66
N GLY A 6 -50.02 -11.22 54.51
CA GLY A 6 -48.75 -11.36 55.26
C GLY A 6 -47.87 -10.11 55.36
N ASP A 7 -47.89 -9.41 56.51
CA ASP A 7 -46.98 -8.32 56.91
C ASP A 7 -45.72 -8.82 57.66
N ASP A 8 -44.85 -7.86 58.04
CA ASP A 8 -43.88 -7.86 59.16
C ASP A 8 -42.40 -8.29 58.97
N ALA A 9 -41.56 -7.79 59.89
CA ALA A 9 -40.11 -7.52 59.77
C ALA A 9 -39.27 -7.92 61.03
N GLU A 10 -38.04 -7.36 61.18
CA GLU A 10 -37.10 -7.44 62.34
C GLU A 10 -36.39 -8.80 62.63
N ASP A 11 -35.33 -9.00 63.46
CA ASP A 11 -34.09 -8.30 63.93
C ASP A 11 -33.22 -9.39 64.64
N GLY A 12 -31.88 -9.49 64.67
CA GLY A 12 -30.76 -8.76 64.05
C GLY A 12 -29.50 -8.82 64.95
N ARG A 13 -28.55 -7.87 64.81
CA ARG A 13 -27.33 -7.64 65.68
C ARG A 13 -26.22 -8.73 65.61
N GLY A 14 -24.92 -8.43 65.78
CA GLY A 14 -24.19 -7.15 65.86
C GLY A 14 -22.71 -7.28 66.32
N HIS A 15 -21.93 -6.19 66.24
CA HIS A 15 -20.69 -5.84 67.02
C HIS A 15 -19.41 -6.73 66.90
N ALA A 16 -18.15 -6.27 67.14
CA ALA A 16 -17.50 -4.94 67.09
C ALA A 16 -15.95 -5.02 67.35
N ARG A 17 -15.15 -4.13 66.72
CA ARG A 17 -13.81 -3.57 67.13
C ARG A 17 -12.52 -4.45 67.11
N GLY A 18 -11.37 -3.80 66.84
CA GLY A 18 -9.98 -4.36 66.76
C GLY A 18 -9.22 -4.39 68.12
N PRO A 19 -7.86 -4.39 68.20
CA PRO A 19 -6.96 -3.36 67.59
C PRO A 19 -5.51 -3.83 67.18
N HIS A 20 -4.53 -2.90 67.20
CA HIS A 20 -3.14 -2.95 66.65
C HIS A 20 -2.01 -3.60 67.51
N GLN A 21 -0.94 -4.06 66.83
CA GLN A 21 0.51 -4.02 67.19
C GLN A 21 1.06 -4.91 68.36
N PRO A 22 2.40 -5.10 68.56
CA PRO A 22 3.59 -5.02 67.66
C PRO A 22 4.73 -6.10 67.85
N PHE A 23 5.80 -6.00 67.02
CA PHE A 23 7.26 -6.19 67.32
C PHE A 23 8.02 -7.57 67.29
N ARG A 24 9.10 -7.59 66.46
CA ARG A 24 10.48 -8.21 66.63
C ARG A 24 10.64 -9.74 66.85
N SER A 25 11.74 -10.42 66.50
CA SER A 25 12.96 -10.16 65.68
C SER A 25 13.84 -11.44 65.60
N GLY A 26 14.64 -11.65 64.55
CA GLY A 26 15.82 -12.55 64.60
C GLY A 26 16.14 -13.37 63.33
N ASP A 27 17.32 -13.10 62.75
CA ASP A 27 18.30 -13.94 62.01
C ASP A 27 17.86 -15.27 61.33
N GLY A 28 18.31 -15.64 60.12
CA GLY A 28 19.27 -14.99 59.20
C GLY A 28 19.69 -15.94 58.04
N VAL A 29 20.84 -15.64 57.41
CA VAL A 29 21.55 -16.41 56.35
C VAL A 29 21.12 -16.17 54.89
N LYS A 30 22.14 -16.11 54.03
CA LYS A 30 22.13 -15.68 52.61
C LYS A 30 21.72 -16.82 51.66
N GLY A 31 21.04 -16.48 50.55
CA GLY A 31 20.78 -17.42 49.45
C GLY A 31 20.47 -16.69 48.14
N ASN A 32 21.49 -16.35 47.36
CA ASN A 32 21.33 -15.69 46.06
C ASN A 32 20.87 -16.71 45.00
N ARG A 33 19.70 -16.50 44.38
CA ARG A 33 19.28 -17.22 43.15
C ARG A 33 18.51 -16.28 42.22
N GLN A 34 19.14 -15.94 41.10
CA GLN A 34 18.42 -15.49 39.91
C GLN A 34 17.51 -16.63 39.42
N ILE A 35 16.30 -16.29 38.99
CA ILE A 35 15.40 -17.22 38.30
C ILE A 35 14.87 -16.53 37.05
N GLY A 36 15.16 -17.14 35.91
CA GLY A 36 14.32 -17.08 34.71
C GLY A 36 14.74 -16.09 33.63
N ILE A 37 14.48 -16.39 32.34
CA ILE A 37 14.00 -17.62 31.70
C ILE A 37 14.69 -17.69 30.32
N ASP A 38 15.35 -18.80 30.01
CA ASP A 38 15.91 -19.04 28.67
C ASP A 38 14.84 -19.51 27.68
N ARG A 39 15.01 -19.10 26.41
CA ARG A 39 14.12 -19.47 25.30
C ARG A 39 14.33 -20.94 24.89
N PRO A 40 13.28 -21.75 24.67
CA PRO A 40 13.45 -23.07 24.07
C PRO A 40 13.62 -22.95 22.55
N ALA A 41 14.78 -23.38 22.04
CA ALA A 41 14.93 -23.79 20.66
C ALA A 41 14.39 -25.22 20.49
N ILE A 42 13.71 -25.52 19.39
CA ILE A 42 13.19 -26.87 19.09
C ILE A 42 13.82 -27.37 17.79
N ILE A 43 14.62 -28.44 17.89
CA ILE A 43 15.12 -29.23 16.75
C ILE A 43 14.99 -30.72 17.08
N GLY A 44 14.35 -31.47 16.18
CA GLY A 44 14.47 -32.93 16.05
C GLY A 44 13.53 -33.79 16.91
N PRO A 45 13.46 -35.11 16.65
CA PRO A 45 14.30 -35.87 15.70
C PRO A 45 13.52 -36.50 14.52
N ALA A 46 14.27 -36.89 13.48
CA ALA A 46 13.77 -37.78 12.43
C ALA A 46 14.69 -39.02 12.35
N GLU A 47 14.15 -40.22 12.55
CA GLU A 47 14.88 -41.45 12.23
C GLU A 47 13.95 -42.65 11.98
N ARG A 48 14.40 -43.52 11.06
CA ARG A 48 13.86 -44.83 10.61
C ARG A 48 12.96 -44.83 9.37
N PHE A 49 13.56 -45.17 8.23
CA PHE A 49 13.32 -46.46 7.58
C PHE A 49 14.54 -46.83 6.70
N GLN A 50 14.97 -48.09 6.73
CA GLN A 50 16.12 -48.58 5.96
C GLN A 50 15.79 -49.91 5.26
N ASN A 51 16.39 -50.08 4.08
CA ASN A 51 16.62 -51.33 3.34
C ASN A 51 15.44 -52.07 2.70
N HIS A 52 15.44 -52.11 1.35
CA HIS A 52 15.69 -53.40 0.67
C HIS A 52 16.51 -53.28 -0.62
N ARG A 53 17.24 -54.37 -0.90
CA ARG A 53 18.44 -54.53 -1.74
C ARG A 53 18.25 -54.44 -3.27
N LYS A 54 19.20 -53.72 -3.89
CA LYS A 54 20.16 -54.16 -4.95
C LYS A 54 19.69 -55.08 -6.11
N ARG A 55 20.05 -54.68 -7.35
CA ARG A 55 20.70 -55.52 -8.39
C ARG A 55 21.55 -54.66 -9.35
N HIS A 56 22.37 -55.28 -10.20
CA HIS A 56 23.62 -54.73 -10.75
C HIS A 56 23.56 -54.03 -12.13
N THR A 57 24.50 -53.08 -12.30
CA THR A 57 25.31 -52.60 -13.47
C THR A 57 25.32 -53.40 -14.81
N PRO A 58 25.79 -52.83 -15.97
CA PRO A 58 26.70 -51.67 -16.14
C PRO A 58 26.31 -50.61 -17.21
N ALA A 59 27.20 -49.63 -17.41
CA ALA A 59 27.06 -48.43 -18.23
C ALA A 59 27.41 -48.59 -19.72
N VAL A 60 26.91 -47.66 -20.55
CA VAL A 60 27.51 -47.22 -21.83
C VAL A 60 27.38 -45.70 -21.93
N ALA A 61 28.43 -45.02 -22.39
CA ALA A 61 28.42 -43.57 -22.63
C ALA A 61 28.06 -43.26 -24.10
N ALA A 62 27.22 -42.26 -24.32
CA ALA A 62 27.06 -41.58 -25.60
C ALA A 62 26.64 -40.13 -25.35
N GLY A 63 27.36 -39.17 -25.94
CA GLY A 63 27.02 -37.75 -25.81
C GLY A 63 25.82 -37.38 -26.69
N PHE A 64 25.04 -36.39 -26.24
CA PHE A 64 23.99 -35.78 -27.05
C PHE A 64 24.29 -34.29 -27.24
N GLN A 65 24.28 -33.85 -28.50
CA GLN A 65 24.34 -32.44 -28.86
C GLN A 65 22.92 -31.87 -28.79
N GLU A 66 22.69 -30.86 -27.95
CA GLU A 66 21.46 -30.08 -28.04
C GLU A 66 21.58 -29.01 -29.13
N ARG A 67 20.59 -28.99 -30.03
CA ARG A 67 20.45 -27.98 -31.08
C ARG A 67 19.63 -26.81 -30.53
N ILE A 68 20.29 -25.70 -30.21
CA ILE A 68 19.59 -24.44 -29.97
C ILE A 68 19.20 -23.82 -31.32
N ALA A 69 17.90 -23.66 -31.56
CA ALA A 69 17.39 -22.89 -32.69
C ALA A 69 17.44 -21.39 -32.35
N VAL A 70 18.36 -20.66 -32.98
CA VAL A 70 18.46 -19.20 -32.84
C VAL A 70 17.47 -18.53 -33.80
N VAL A 71 16.41 -17.92 -33.26
CA VAL A 71 15.62 -16.92 -33.99
C VAL A 71 16.27 -15.56 -33.74
N ALA A 72 16.84 -14.98 -34.80
CA ALA A 72 17.52 -13.70 -34.73
C ALA A 72 16.54 -12.54 -34.92
N VAL A 73 16.48 -11.63 -33.94
CA VAL A 73 15.97 -10.26 -34.11
C VAL A 73 17.00 -9.31 -33.50
N ALA A 74 17.63 -8.49 -34.36
CA ALA A 74 18.42 -7.35 -33.93
C ALA A 74 17.49 -6.18 -33.56
N GLY A 75 17.82 -5.29 -32.63
CA GLY A 75 18.96 -5.24 -31.72
C GLY A 75 18.97 -3.88 -31.03
N LEU A 76 19.49 -3.79 -29.80
CA LEU A 76 19.70 -2.52 -29.11
C LEU A 76 21.13 -2.45 -28.58
N VAL A 77 21.78 -1.31 -28.78
CA VAL A 77 23.17 -1.08 -28.37
C VAL A 77 23.22 -0.75 -26.88
N VAL A 78 23.94 -1.55 -26.11
CA VAL A 78 24.35 -1.20 -24.73
C VAL A 78 25.66 -0.43 -24.80
N VAL A 79 25.71 0.73 -24.16
CA VAL A 79 26.95 1.48 -23.92
C VAL A 79 27.47 1.07 -22.54
N ASP A 80 28.52 0.24 -22.49
CA ASP A 80 29.29 -0.05 -21.26
C ASP A 80 30.60 0.75 -21.28
N ALA A 81 30.74 1.70 -20.35
CA ALA A 81 31.91 2.57 -20.22
C ALA A 81 32.89 2.00 -19.20
N ARG A 82 33.79 1.11 -19.65
CA ARG A 82 34.84 0.56 -18.78
C ARG A 82 35.99 1.53 -18.59
N ARG A 83 36.33 1.78 -17.32
CA ARG A 83 37.58 2.39 -16.90
C ARG A 83 38.76 1.47 -17.23
N HIS A 84 39.82 2.04 -17.79
CA HIS A 84 41.20 1.63 -17.49
C HIS A 84 42.03 2.89 -17.28
N GLY A 85 43.04 2.79 -16.42
CA GLY A 85 44.06 3.83 -16.25
C GLY A 85 45.45 3.21 -16.39
N VAL A 86 46.44 3.94 -15.86
CA VAL A 86 47.88 3.63 -15.77
C VAL A 86 48.72 4.18 -16.94
N GLU A 87 49.74 4.96 -16.53
CA GLU A 87 50.95 5.42 -17.24
C GLU A 87 50.77 6.27 -18.53
N GLY A 88 51.54 7.33 -18.78
CA GLY A 88 52.61 7.94 -17.99
C GLY A 88 53.83 8.27 -18.85
N ASP A 89 53.91 9.48 -19.40
CA ASP A 89 55.18 10.02 -19.92
C ASP A 89 55.22 11.57 -19.86
N GLN A 90 56.40 12.14 -20.06
CA GLN A 90 56.80 13.47 -19.62
C GLN A 90 56.75 14.56 -20.70
N THR A 91 57.13 15.77 -20.25
CA THR A 91 57.84 16.84 -21.00
C THR A 91 57.08 17.85 -21.89
N GLU A 92 57.21 19.10 -21.44
CA GLU A 92 57.54 20.32 -22.20
C GLU A 92 56.51 21.11 -23.05
N ARG A 93 56.17 22.28 -22.50
CA ARG A 93 56.37 23.64 -23.07
C ARG A 93 56.15 23.84 -24.58
N GLY A 94 55.05 24.50 -24.95
CA GLY A 94 54.87 25.14 -26.25
C GLY A 94 54.01 26.41 -26.19
N ARG A 95 54.46 27.52 -26.78
CA ARG A 95 53.78 28.83 -26.78
C ARG A 95 52.99 29.08 -28.08
N ARG A 96 51.83 29.75 -27.93
CA ARG A 96 51.25 30.84 -28.78
C ARG A 96 50.94 30.60 -30.27
N GLN A 97 49.87 31.31 -30.69
CA GLN A 97 49.67 31.92 -32.03
C GLN A 97 49.38 30.95 -33.21
N GLN A 98 48.65 31.31 -34.27
CA GLN A 98 47.64 32.38 -34.52
C GLN A 98 46.96 32.05 -35.86
N ASN A 99 45.68 32.42 -36.07
CA ASN A 99 44.99 32.47 -37.38
C ASN A 99 44.87 31.08 -38.10
N GLY A 100 44.06 30.87 -39.13
CA GLY A 100 43.01 31.68 -39.76
C GLY A 100 42.69 31.18 -41.18
N ASN A 101 41.41 31.28 -41.57
CA ASN A 101 40.84 31.21 -42.94
C ASN A 101 40.66 29.88 -43.73
N GLU A 102 39.49 29.85 -44.38
CA GLU A 102 39.12 29.33 -45.72
C GLU A 102 39.20 27.81 -46.00
N ARG A 103 38.11 27.10 -46.34
CA ARG A 103 37.25 27.16 -47.58
C ARG A 103 38.10 26.89 -48.84
N ASP A 104 37.90 25.84 -49.64
CA ASP A 104 36.66 25.35 -50.25
C ASP A 104 36.77 23.86 -50.68
N GLY A 105 35.63 23.24 -51.04
CA GLY A 105 35.59 21.86 -51.56
C GLY A 105 34.26 21.49 -52.21
N VAL A 106 34.17 21.61 -53.53
CA VAL A 106 32.95 21.33 -54.33
C VAL A 106 32.83 19.83 -54.67
N ALA A 107 31.58 19.34 -54.75
CA ALA A 107 31.23 17.94 -54.92
C ALA A 107 31.14 17.44 -56.38
N VAL A 108 31.25 16.12 -56.58
CA VAL A 108 30.63 15.38 -57.72
C VAL A 108 30.03 14.05 -57.23
N ARG A 109 28.92 13.60 -57.84
CA ARG A 109 28.12 12.40 -57.49
C ARG A 109 28.18 11.29 -58.56
N PHE A 110 28.01 10.03 -58.15
CA PHE A 110 27.21 8.99 -58.84
C PHE A 110 26.57 8.09 -57.74
N HIS A 111 25.24 8.01 -57.54
CA HIS A 111 24.22 7.19 -58.25
C HIS A 111 24.60 5.68 -58.33
N ARG A 112 23.81 4.69 -57.86
CA ARG A 112 22.33 4.57 -57.69
C ARG A 112 21.89 3.58 -56.58
N ARG A 113 20.84 3.98 -55.83
CA ARG A 113 19.67 3.20 -55.33
C ARG A 113 19.83 1.82 -54.64
N VAL A 114 19.46 1.79 -53.35
CA VAL A 114 18.49 0.82 -52.80
C VAL A 114 17.27 1.61 -52.29
N LYS A 115 16.05 1.08 -52.44
CA LYS A 115 14.81 1.73 -51.97
C LYS A 115 14.50 1.31 -50.53
N VAL A 116 14.14 2.27 -49.68
CA VAL A 116 13.43 2.05 -48.40
C VAL A 116 12.23 3.01 -48.37
N PRO A 117 11.03 2.61 -47.91
CA PRO A 117 9.85 3.47 -48.01
C PRO A 117 9.89 4.62 -46.99
N LEU A 118 9.84 5.86 -47.47
CA LEU A 118 9.54 7.03 -46.64
C LEU A 118 8.04 7.08 -46.38
N TRP A 119 7.61 6.76 -45.16
CA TRP A 119 6.29 7.14 -44.67
C TRP A 119 6.32 8.64 -44.33
N GLY A 120 5.74 9.45 -45.21
CA GLY A 120 5.68 10.90 -45.03
C GLY A 120 4.67 11.29 -43.95
N THR A 121 5.14 11.97 -42.91
CA THR A 121 4.30 12.59 -41.88
C THR A 121 3.48 13.75 -42.45
N ARG A 122 2.30 13.44 -43.00
CA ARG A 122 1.23 14.44 -43.11
C ARG A 122 0.62 14.66 -41.73
N HIS A 123 1.12 15.66 -41.00
CA HIS A 123 0.36 16.27 -39.90
C HIS A 123 -0.88 16.97 -40.48
N GLN A 124 -1.96 16.21 -40.67
CA GLN A 124 -3.28 16.82 -40.64
C GLN A 124 -3.51 17.34 -39.22
N ARG A 125 -3.80 18.64 -39.11
CA ARG A 125 -4.24 19.25 -37.86
C ARG A 125 -5.61 18.67 -37.50
N CYS A 126 -5.63 17.62 -36.67
CA CYS A 126 -6.82 17.34 -35.88
C CYS A 126 -7.04 18.54 -34.96
N GLN A 127 -8.10 19.31 -35.23
CA GLN A 127 -8.59 20.27 -34.25
C GLN A 127 -8.96 19.48 -32.98
N PRO A 128 -8.67 19.99 -31.78
CA PRO A 128 -9.15 19.35 -30.57
C PRO A 128 -10.66 19.56 -30.50
N CYS A 129 -11.42 18.49 -30.70
CA CYS A 129 -12.86 18.45 -30.45
C CYS A 129 -13.11 18.44 -28.93
N PHE A 130 -12.75 19.52 -28.25
CA PHE A 130 -13.33 19.84 -26.96
C PHE A 130 -14.81 20.17 -27.21
N GLY A 131 -15.68 19.18 -26.98
CA GLY A 131 -17.07 19.47 -26.67
C GLY A 131 -17.13 20.35 -25.41
N PRO A 132 -18.19 21.14 -25.22
CA PRO A 132 -18.42 21.85 -23.98
C PRO A 132 -18.90 20.87 -22.90
N ASP A 133 -18.02 19.94 -22.52
CA ASP A 133 -18.21 19.12 -21.33
C ASP A 133 -18.27 20.04 -20.12
N ASN A 134 -19.22 19.77 -19.23
CA ASN A 134 -19.58 20.64 -18.13
C ASN A 134 -18.34 21.13 -17.37
N LEU A 135 -18.07 22.43 -17.46
CA LEU A 135 -17.22 23.18 -16.53
C LEU A 135 -17.87 23.19 -15.15
N THR A 136 -17.89 22.01 -14.53
CA THR A 136 -18.17 21.81 -13.13
C THR A 136 -17.07 22.60 -12.42
N THR A 137 -17.43 23.76 -11.86
CA THR A 137 -16.45 24.66 -11.23
C THR A 137 -15.77 23.91 -10.10
N VAL A 138 -14.57 23.38 -10.35
CA VAL A 138 -13.87 22.53 -9.39
C VAL A 138 -13.63 23.38 -8.14
N LYS A 139 -14.24 22.96 -7.04
CA LYS A 139 -14.34 23.79 -5.84
C LYS A 139 -12.96 23.92 -5.20
N GLN A 140 -12.34 25.08 -5.39
CA GLN A 140 -11.09 25.39 -4.71
C GLN A 140 -11.35 25.51 -3.20
N ARG A 141 -10.66 24.70 -2.40
CA ARG A 141 -10.69 24.80 -0.93
C ARG A 141 -9.50 25.64 -0.46
N LYS A 142 -9.77 26.67 0.34
CA LYS A 142 -8.71 27.39 1.07
C LYS A 142 -8.29 26.57 2.29
N LEU A 143 -6.99 26.40 2.49
CA LEU A 143 -6.48 25.68 3.66
C LEU A 143 -6.41 26.60 4.90
N PRO A 144 -6.69 26.06 6.10
CA PRO A 144 -6.53 26.80 7.34
C PRO A 144 -5.04 26.89 7.73
N TYR A 145 -4.67 28.03 8.31
CA TYR A 145 -3.32 28.29 8.82
C TYR A 145 -3.29 28.14 10.34
N ALA A 146 -2.26 27.48 10.88
CA ALA A 146 -2.10 27.30 12.31
C ALA A 146 -1.54 28.60 12.94
N ALA A 147 -2.40 29.33 13.68
CA ALA A 147 -2.03 30.57 14.35
C ALA A 147 -1.09 30.38 15.55
N GLY A 148 -0.98 29.14 16.06
CA GLY A 148 -0.09 28.74 17.15
C GLY A 148 0.09 27.21 17.18
N PRO A 149 0.74 26.67 18.22
CA PRO A 149 0.89 25.23 18.40
C PRO A 149 -0.46 24.51 18.47
N LEU A 150 -0.55 23.34 17.83
CA LEU A 150 -1.77 22.53 17.88
C LEU A 150 -1.97 21.87 19.25
N SER A 151 -3.22 21.60 19.60
CA SER A 151 -3.61 20.82 20.77
C SER A 151 -4.93 20.12 20.45
N ALA A 152 -4.88 18.89 19.94
CA ALA A 152 -6.06 18.19 19.45
C ALA A 152 -6.05 16.68 19.76
N VAL A 153 -7.26 16.12 19.84
CA VAL A 153 -7.52 14.68 19.86
C VAL A 153 -8.45 14.39 18.68
N VAL A 154 -8.11 13.40 17.86
CA VAL A 154 -8.81 13.08 16.61
C VAL A 154 -9.10 11.58 16.54
N ARG A 155 -10.24 11.23 15.94
CA ARG A 155 -10.57 9.86 15.53
C ARG A 155 -10.63 9.82 14.01
N VAL A 156 -9.92 8.86 13.41
CA VAL A 156 -9.97 8.60 11.97
C VAL A 156 -10.90 7.41 11.69
N PRO A 157 -11.53 7.33 10.51
CA PRO A 157 -12.40 6.21 10.18
C PRO A 157 -11.60 4.90 10.02
N GLY A 158 -12.31 3.78 9.88
CA GLY A 158 -11.72 2.45 9.66
C GLY A 158 -10.75 2.39 8.48
N SER A 159 -9.80 1.46 8.55
CA SER A 159 -8.82 1.20 7.50
C SER A 159 -9.48 0.72 6.22
N LYS A 160 -9.24 1.42 5.11
CA LYS A 160 -9.68 0.96 3.78
C LYS A 160 -9.13 -0.43 3.48
N SER A 161 -7.84 -0.60 3.79
CA SER A 161 -7.06 -1.76 3.38
C SER A 161 -7.46 -3.01 4.16
N LEU A 162 -7.86 -2.87 5.43
CA LEU A 162 -8.51 -3.95 6.19
C LEU A 162 -9.96 -4.15 5.76
N THR A 163 -10.76 -3.09 5.57
CA THR A 163 -12.18 -3.19 5.17
C THR A 163 -12.34 -4.00 3.88
N ASN A 164 -11.57 -3.68 2.83
CA ASN A 164 -11.65 -4.39 1.55
C ASN A 164 -11.12 -5.84 1.61
N ARG A 165 -10.17 -6.16 2.50
CA ARG A 165 -9.72 -7.56 2.73
C ARG A 165 -10.77 -8.35 3.50
N ALA A 166 -11.31 -7.77 4.57
CA ALA A 166 -12.31 -8.40 5.42
C ALA A 166 -13.63 -8.63 4.66
N LEU A 167 -14.03 -7.72 3.77
CA LEU A 167 -15.17 -7.92 2.86
C LEU A 167 -14.99 -9.16 1.97
N VAL A 168 -13.81 -9.35 1.37
CA VAL A 168 -13.53 -10.51 0.50
C VAL A 168 -13.43 -11.80 1.31
N ALA A 169 -12.72 -11.81 2.43
CA ALA A 169 -12.65 -12.97 3.33
C ALA A 169 -14.04 -13.38 3.86
N ALA A 170 -14.89 -12.40 4.16
CA ALA A 170 -16.25 -12.60 4.64
C ALA A 170 -17.24 -13.04 3.53
N ALA A 171 -17.05 -12.60 2.28
CA ALA A 171 -17.79 -13.11 1.13
C ALA A 171 -17.46 -14.60 0.85
N LEU A 172 -16.18 -14.95 0.99
CA LEU A 172 -15.69 -16.33 0.88
C LEU A 172 -16.06 -17.20 2.08
N ALA A 173 -16.37 -16.61 3.24
CA ALA A 173 -16.75 -17.36 4.44
C ALA A 173 -18.08 -18.12 4.26
N ARG A 174 -18.30 -19.17 5.08
CA ARG A 174 -19.62 -19.82 5.14
C ARG A 174 -20.49 -19.15 6.21
N GLY A 175 -21.57 -18.49 5.80
CA GLY A 175 -22.52 -17.82 6.68
C GLY A 175 -22.30 -16.31 6.80
N THR A 176 -22.98 -15.67 7.75
CA THR A 176 -22.99 -14.20 7.88
C THR A 176 -21.86 -13.71 8.78
N SER A 177 -21.01 -12.84 8.24
CA SER A 177 -19.99 -12.10 9.00
C SER A 177 -20.47 -10.67 9.27
N VAL A 178 -19.91 -10.08 10.33
CA VAL A 178 -20.20 -8.70 10.73
C VAL A 178 -18.88 -7.94 10.83
N LEU A 179 -18.73 -6.88 10.05
CA LEU A 179 -17.59 -5.97 10.09
C LEU A 179 -18.00 -4.71 10.86
N SER A 180 -17.31 -4.39 11.96
CA SER A 180 -17.54 -3.17 12.75
C SER A 180 -16.38 -2.18 12.60
N ASN A 181 -16.66 -0.89 12.80
CA ASN A 181 -15.77 0.22 12.45
C ASN A 181 -15.33 0.21 10.97
N ALA A 182 -16.18 -0.33 10.08
CA ALA A 182 -15.89 -0.43 8.66
C ALA A 182 -15.92 0.95 7.98
N LEU A 183 -15.04 1.15 7.01
CA LEU A 183 -14.97 2.40 6.24
C LEU A 183 -16.10 2.50 5.22
N PHE A 184 -16.79 3.64 5.20
CA PHE A 184 -17.73 4.03 4.16
C PHE A 184 -17.13 5.18 3.33
N ALA A 185 -16.47 4.82 2.23
CA ALA A 185 -15.77 5.72 1.31
C ALA A 185 -15.83 5.13 -0.12
N ASP A 186 -15.45 5.88 -1.15
CA ASP A 186 -15.67 5.43 -2.55
C ASP A 186 -15.00 4.08 -2.86
N ASP A 187 -13.76 3.87 -2.40
CA ASP A 187 -13.03 2.62 -2.64
C ASP A 187 -13.68 1.39 -1.97
N THR A 188 -14.41 1.57 -0.86
CA THR A 188 -15.17 0.49 -0.18
C THR A 188 -16.60 0.38 -0.71
N GLY A 189 -17.18 1.48 -1.19
CA GLY A 189 -18.42 1.50 -1.96
C GLY A 189 -18.30 0.66 -3.22
N CYS A 190 -17.27 0.87 -4.03
CA CYS A 190 -16.95 0.04 -5.20
C CYS A 190 -16.79 -1.45 -4.83
N MET A 191 -16.14 -1.76 -3.71
CA MET A 191 -15.97 -3.15 -3.24
C MET A 191 -17.32 -3.79 -2.90
N MET A 192 -18.15 -3.13 -2.09
CA MET A 192 -19.48 -3.63 -1.73
C MET A 192 -20.37 -3.80 -2.95
N GLU A 193 -20.31 -2.87 -3.90
CA GLU A 193 -21.14 -2.91 -5.10
C GLU A 193 -20.71 -4.02 -6.07
N ALA A 194 -19.41 -4.19 -6.32
CA ALA A 194 -18.89 -5.32 -7.10
C ALA A 194 -19.28 -6.66 -6.46
N LEU A 195 -19.19 -6.78 -5.12
CA LEU A 195 -19.64 -7.99 -4.42
C LEU A 195 -21.16 -8.23 -4.54
N ARG A 196 -21.99 -7.18 -4.50
CA ARG A 196 -23.44 -7.31 -4.76
C ARG A 196 -23.73 -7.78 -6.17
N GLN A 197 -23.02 -7.26 -7.16
CA GLN A 197 -23.14 -7.65 -8.57
C GLN A 197 -22.66 -9.09 -8.80
N MET A 198 -21.64 -9.54 -8.06
CA MET A 198 -21.24 -10.96 -7.97
C MET A 198 -22.23 -11.83 -7.16
N GLY A 199 -23.35 -11.26 -6.68
CA GLY A 199 -24.47 -11.97 -6.05
C GLY A 199 -24.39 -12.12 -4.52
N PHE A 200 -23.45 -11.46 -3.84
CA PHE A 200 -23.36 -11.49 -2.38
C PHE A 200 -24.38 -10.55 -1.71
N SER A 201 -25.02 -11.02 -0.63
CA SER A 201 -25.93 -10.17 0.16
C SER A 201 -25.14 -9.33 1.17
N ILE A 202 -25.24 -7.99 1.05
CA ILE A 202 -24.52 -7.02 1.88
C ILE A 202 -25.48 -5.95 2.41
N ALA A 203 -25.71 -5.96 3.72
CA ALA A 203 -26.45 -4.93 4.45
C ALA A 203 -25.49 -3.97 5.17
N THR A 204 -25.87 -2.69 5.26
CA THR A 204 -24.99 -1.63 5.75
C THR A 204 -25.70 -0.69 6.71
N ASP A 205 -25.14 -0.51 7.90
CA ASP A 205 -25.43 0.61 8.80
C ASP A 205 -24.25 1.59 8.75
N VAL A 206 -24.42 2.62 7.91
CA VAL A 206 -23.41 3.66 7.69
C VAL A 206 -23.16 4.47 8.96
N ARG A 207 -24.19 4.70 9.80
CA ARG A 207 -24.08 5.51 11.02
C ARG A 207 -23.41 4.74 12.16
N GLY A 208 -23.68 3.44 12.28
CA GLY A 208 -23.02 2.55 13.22
C GLY A 208 -21.66 2.01 12.76
N GLY A 209 -21.17 2.41 11.57
CA GLY A 209 -19.88 1.93 11.05
C GLY A 209 -19.87 0.42 10.80
N ARG A 210 -21.00 -0.17 10.38
CA ARG A 210 -21.21 -1.63 10.41
C ARG A 210 -21.68 -2.19 9.07
N ILE A 211 -21.06 -3.28 8.63
CA ILE A 211 -21.44 -4.04 7.44
C ILE A 211 -21.76 -5.48 7.84
N GLU A 212 -22.89 -6.01 7.39
CA GLU A 212 -23.18 -7.45 7.40
C GLU A 212 -23.03 -8.01 5.99
N ILE A 213 -22.37 -9.15 5.85
CA ILE A 213 -22.22 -9.84 4.57
C ILE A 213 -22.45 -11.34 4.76
N THR A 214 -23.30 -11.91 3.92
CA THR A 214 -23.56 -13.37 3.91
C THR A 214 -22.73 -14.03 2.84
N GLY A 215 -21.73 -14.80 3.27
CA GLY A 215 -20.79 -15.51 2.39
C GLY A 215 -21.24 -16.93 2.04
N PHE A 216 -20.70 -17.43 0.93
CA PHE A 216 -21.12 -18.67 0.28
C PHE A 216 -20.05 -19.79 0.33
N GLY A 217 -19.09 -19.71 1.26
CA GLY A 217 -18.16 -20.81 1.56
C GLY A 217 -17.23 -21.18 0.40
N GLY A 218 -16.63 -20.17 -0.24
CA GLY A 218 -15.73 -20.30 -1.39
C GLY A 218 -16.40 -20.19 -2.76
N GLN A 219 -17.73 -20.11 -2.82
CA GLN A 219 -18.49 -20.03 -4.09
C GLN A 219 -18.85 -18.58 -4.44
N ILE A 220 -18.89 -18.27 -5.74
CA ILE A 220 -19.41 -17.01 -6.27
C ILE A 220 -20.88 -17.22 -6.66
N PRO A 221 -21.85 -16.49 -6.07
CA PRO A 221 -23.27 -16.75 -6.31
C PRO A 221 -23.74 -16.45 -7.74
N ALA A 222 -23.26 -15.36 -8.34
CA ALA A 222 -23.61 -15.01 -9.71
C ALA A 222 -22.80 -15.83 -10.73
N ILE A 223 -23.41 -16.13 -11.89
CA ILE A 223 -22.74 -16.72 -13.04
C ILE A 223 -22.19 -15.66 -14.01
N ASP A 224 -22.66 -14.42 -13.89
CA ASP A 224 -22.22 -13.28 -14.66
C ASP A 224 -22.22 -12.00 -13.80
N ALA A 225 -21.32 -11.06 -14.10
CA ALA A 225 -21.34 -9.71 -13.52
C ALA A 225 -20.59 -8.72 -14.41
N ASP A 226 -21.00 -7.44 -14.41
CA ASP A 226 -20.27 -6.32 -15.01
C ASP A 226 -20.02 -5.26 -13.92
N CYS A 227 -18.77 -5.14 -13.49
CA CYS A 227 -18.37 -4.49 -12.26
C CYS A 227 -17.55 -3.21 -12.50
N HIS A 228 -18.19 -2.05 -12.31
CA HIS A 228 -17.51 -0.76 -12.38
C HIS A 228 -16.76 -0.43 -11.07
N CYS A 229 -15.45 -0.63 -11.09
CA CYS A 229 -14.56 -0.52 -9.93
C CYS A 229 -14.03 0.90 -9.65
N GLY A 230 -14.52 1.92 -10.37
CA GLY A 230 -14.10 3.31 -10.22
C GLY A 230 -12.58 3.49 -10.42
N ASN A 231 -11.90 4.12 -9.45
CA ASN A 231 -10.42 4.11 -9.36
C ASN A 231 -9.92 3.23 -8.19
N SER A 232 -10.71 2.24 -7.74
CA SER A 232 -10.39 1.38 -6.60
C SER A 232 -9.50 0.21 -7.01
N GLY A 233 -8.19 0.37 -6.81
CA GLY A 233 -7.21 -0.64 -7.19
C GLY A 233 -7.35 -1.98 -6.43
N THR A 234 -7.86 -1.93 -5.20
CA THR A 234 -8.14 -3.13 -4.40
C THR A 234 -9.39 -3.85 -4.87
N THR A 235 -10.45 -3.12 -5.24
CA THR A 235 -11.69 -3.72 -5.77
C THR A 235 -11.39 -4.53 -7.03
N ILE A 236 -10.85 -3.90 -8.08
CA ILE A 236 -10.68 -4.60 -9.37
C ILE A 236 -9.75 -5.81 -9.27
N ARG A 237 -8.68 -5.73 -8.46
CA ARG A 237 -7.72 -6.84 -8.31
C ARG A 237 -8.27 -7.95 -7.43
N PHE A 238 -8.90 -7.64 -6.29
CA PHE A 238 -9.44 -8.68 -5.41
C PHE A 238 -10.69 -9.33 -6.01
N CYS A 239 -11.58 -8.55 -6.63
CA CYS A 239 -12.77 -9.09 -7.29
C CYS A 239 -12.43 -9.91 -8.56
N ALA A 240 -11.39 -9.56 -9.34
CA ALA A 240 -10.94 -10.40 -10.45
C ALA A 240 -10.40 -11.76 -9.98
N ALA A 241 -9.63 -11.80 -8.89
CA ALA A 241 -9.19 -13.07 -8.29
C ALA A 241 -10.34 -13.86 -7.67
N LEU A 242 -11.30 -13.18 -7.04
CA LEU A 242 -12.52 -13.79 -6.51
C LEU A 242 -13.39 -14.40 -7.64
N ALA A 243 -13.56 -13.69 -8.76
CA ALA A 243 -14.26 -14.16 -9.95
C ALA A 243 -13.62 -15.41 -10.57
N ALA A 244 -12.30 -15.60 -10.40
CA ALA A 244 -11.62 -16.81 -10.83
C ALA A 244 -12.05 -18.07 -10.05
N LEU A 245 -12.77 -17.95 -8.93
CA LEU A 245 -13.43 -19.07 -8.23
C LEU A 245 -14.84 -19.39 -8.76
N GLY A 246 -15.40 -18.50 -9.59
CA GLY A 246 -16.77 -18.60 -10.11
C GLY A 246 -16.96 -19.64 -11.21
N ARG A 247 -18.17 -19.67 -11.78
CA ARG A 247 -18.57 -20.62 -12.83
C ARG A 247 -19.28 -19.93 -14.00
N GLY A 248 -18.69 -18.84 -14.49
CA GLY A 248 -19.15 -18.11 -15.65
C GLY A 248 -18.26 -16.90 -15.98
N GLU A 249 -18.84 -15.76 -16.34
CA GLU A 249 -18.13 -14.65 -17.00
C GLU A 249 -18.31 -13.31 -16.27
N TYR A 250 -17.21 -12.75 -15.76
CA TYR A 250 -17.21 -11.55 -14.92
C TYR A 250 -16.32 -10.48 -15.54
N THR A 251 -16.90 -9.33 -15.90
CA THR A 251 -16.21 -8.19 -16.49
C THR A 251 -15.92 -7.14 -15.43
N PHE A 252 -14.73 -6.56 -15.46
CA PHE A 252 -14.29 -5.51 -14.55
C PHE A 252 -13.69 -4.33 -15.33
N ASP A 253 -14.19 -3.12 -15.04
CA ASP A 253 -13.76 -1.86 -15.64
C ASP A 253 -13.65 -0.76 -14.57
N GLY A 254 -13.25 0.44 -14.95
CA GLY A 254 -13.23 1.60 -14.08
C GLY A 254 -13.20 2.92 -14.87
N VAL A 255 -12.80 3.99 -14.20
CA VAL A 255 -12.57 5.29 -14.85
C VAL A 255 -11.39 5.23 -15.82
N ALA A 256 -11.22 6.22 -16.70
CA ALA A 256 -10.11 6.26 -17.67
C ALA A 256 -8.74 5.95 -17.03
N ARG A 257 -8.42 6.57 -15.89
CA ARG A 257 -7.18 6.32 -15.14
C ARG A 257 -7.05 4.89 -14.58
N MET A 258 -8.15 4.17 -14.34
CA MET A 258 -8.07 2.74 -13.97
C MET A 258 -7.63 1.87 -15.16
N ARG A 259 -8.04 2.23 -16.39
CA ARG A 259 -7.64 1.55 -17.64
C ARG A 259 -6.16 1.76 -18.02
N GLU A 260 -5.43 2.55 -17.25
CA GLU A 260 -3.96 2.73 -17.35
C GLU A 260 -3.20 1.97 -16.25
N ARG A 261 -3.91 1.39 -15.26
CA ARG A 261 -3.27 0.77 -14.08
C ARG A 261 -3.08 -0.73 -14.31
N PRO A 262 -1.90 -1.28 -14.02
CA PRO A 262 -1.58 -2.66 -14.38
C PRO A 262 -2.44 -3.66 -13.59
N ILE A 263 -2.98 -4.64 -14.31
CA ILE A 263 -3.58 -5.86 -13.78
C ILE A 263 -3.00 -7.13 -14.41
N GLY A 264 -2.31 -7.00 -15.55
CA GLY A 264 -1.65 -8.08 -16.31
C GLY A 264 -1.01 -9.17 -15.46
N PRO A 265 -0.02 -8.86 -14.59
CA PRO A 265 0.67 -9.88 -13.79
C PRO A 265 -0.25 -10.70 -12.86
N LEU A 266 -1.38 -10.14 -12.42
CA LEU A 266 -2.39 -10.91 -11.69
C LEU A 266 -3.19 -11.81 -12.63
N CYS A 267 -3.64 -11.28 -13.76
CA CYS A 267 -4.38 -12.04 -14.77
C CYS A 267 -3.56 -13.20 -15.35
N ASP A 268 -2.27 -12.99 -15.62
CA ASP A 268 -1.34 -14.03 -16.09
C ASP A 268 -1.23 -15.17 -15.06
N ALA A 269 -1.15 -14.83 -13.77
CA ALA A 269 -1.15 -15.81 -12.68
C ALA A 269 -2.51 -16.52 -12.54
N LEU A 270 -3.63 -15.82 -12.67
CA LEU A 270 -4.96 -16.44 -12.67
C LEU A 270 -5.16 -17.37 -13.87
N ALA A 271 -4.60 -17.02 -15.04
CA ALA A 271 -4.61 -17.87 -16.22
C ALA A 271 -3.79 -19.15 -16.03
N ALA A 272 -2.59 -19.03 -15.43
CA ALA A 272 -1.77 -20.19 -15.06
C ALA A 272 -2.46 -21.11 -14.04
N LEU A 273 -3.34 -20.57 -13.20
CA LEU A 273 -4.17 -21.31 -12.23
C LEU A 273 -5.52 -21.80 -12.81
N GLY A 274 -5.77 -21.61 -14.11
CA GLY A 274 -6.91 -22.21 -14.85
C GLY A 274 -8.03 -21.25 -15.29
N ALA A 275 -7.94 -19.95 -15.01
CA ALA A 275 -8.95 -18.98 -15.46
C ALA A 275 -8.78 -18.60 -16.95
N GLY A 276 -9.88 -18.36 -17.65
CA GLY A 276 -9.85 -17.67 -18.95
C GLY A 276 -9.79 -16.15 -18.73
N ILE A 277 -8.90 -15.47 -19.44
CA ILE A 277 -8.73 -14.01 -19.41
C ILE A 277 -8.96 -13.44 -20.80
N GLU A 278 -9.71 -12.34 -20.90
CA GLU A 278 -9.79 -11.50 -22.10
C GLU A 278 -9.66 -10.03 -21.71
N TYR A 279 -8.87 -9.25 -22.45
CA TYR A 279 -8.88 -7.79 -22.37
C TYR A 279 -9.71 -7.25 -23.54
N THR A 280 -10.60 -6.30 -23.26
CA THR A 280 -11.37 -5.60 -24.32
C THR A 280 -10.80 -4.22 -24.66
N GLY A 281 -9.75 -3.81 -23.94
CA GLY A 281 -9.02 -2.55 -24.12
C GLY A 281 -7.54 -2.76 -24.46
N VAL A 282 -6.67 -2.28 -23.58
CA VAL A 282 -5.20 -2.45 -23.70
C VAL A 282 -4.78 -3.67 -22.88
N ASP A 283 -4.05 -4.60 -23.51
CA ASP A 283 -3.54 -5.80 -22.85
C ASP A 283 -2.82 -5.49 -21.54
N GLY A 284 -3.18 -6.23 -20.49
CA GLY A 284 -2.62 -6.06 -19.15
C GLY A 284 -3.23 -4.91 -18.32
N CYS A 285 -4.21 -4.18 -18.86
CA CYS A 285 -4.99 -3.16 -18.14
C CYS A 285 -6.51 -3.40 -18.29
N PRO A 286 -7.35 -2.85 -17.39
CA PRO A 286 -8.81 -2.87 -17.56
C PRO A 286 -9.28 -2.15 -18.85
N PRO A 287 -10.43 -2.51 -19.43
CA PRO A 287 -11.38 -3.52 -18.95
C PRO A 287 -10.88 -4.95 -19.18
N VAL A 288 -11.21 -5.84 -18.24
CA VAL A 288 -10.82 -7.26 -18.27
C VAL A 288 -12.01 -8.16 -17.93
N THR A 289 -12.15 -9.25 -18.66
CA THR A 289 -13.19 -10.27 -18.48
C THR A 289 -12.57 -11.59 -18.03
N ILE A 290 -13.08 -12.12 -16.92
CA ILE A 290 -12.65 -13.37 -16.29
C ILE A 290 -13.70 -14.45 -16.61
N ARG A 291 -13.32 -15.44 -17.41
CA ARG A 291 -14.13 -16.63 -17.71
C ARG A 291 -13.67 -17.80 -16.84
N SER A 292 -14.40 -18.08 -15.76
CA SER A 292 -14.01 -19.13 -14.81
C SER A 292 -14.90 -20.38 -14.84
N ARG A 293 -14.29 -21.50 -14.45
CA ARG A 293 -14.94 -22.79 -14.16
C ARG A 293 -14.53 -23.31 -12.77
N GLY A 294 -14.02 -22.43 -11.91
CA GLY A 294 -13.27 -22.71 -10.70
C GLY A 294 -11.76 -22.59 -10.91
N LEU A 295 -11.02 -22.31 -9.84
CA LEU A 295 -9.56 -22.23 -9.84
C LEU A 295 -8.97 -23.63 -9.60
N THR A 296 -7.98 -24.04 -10.38
CA THR A 296 -7.36 -25.37 -10.24
C THR A 296 -6.43 -25.39 -9.04
N GLY A 297 -5.45 -24.48 -8.99
CA GLY A 297 -4.33 -24.57 -8.07
C GLY A 297 -3.00 -24.69 -8.81
N GLY A 298 -1.91 -24.91 -8.09
CA GLY A 298 -0.56 -25.02 -8.66
C GLY A 298 0.35 -23.83 -8.38
N THR A 299 1.41 -23.68 -9.18
CA THR A 299 2.51 -22.73 -8.93
C THR A 299 2.45 -21.51 -9.85
N VAL A 300 2.58 -20.32 -9.29
CA VAL A 300 2.74 -19.05 -10.01
C VAL A 300 3.98 -18.30 -9.52
N GLN A 301 4.68 -17.65 -10.45
CA GLN A 301 5.93 -16.95 -10.17
C GLN A 301 5.85 -15.47 -10.57
N PHE A 302 6.27 -14.59 -9.67
CA PHE A 302 6.37 -13.15 -9.89
C PHE A 302 7.82 -12.68 -9.92
N ASN A 303 8.24 -12.08 -11.02
CA ASN A 303 9.57 -11.47 -11.13
C ASN A 303 9.48 -9.98 -10.76
N ARG A 304 9.83 -9.62 -9.51
CA ARG A 304 9.74 -8.26 -8.95
C ARG A 304 8.36 -7.59 -9.19
N PRO A 305 7.29 -8.06 -8.53
CA PRO A 305 5.94 -7.57 -8.76
C PRO A 305 5.83 -6.07 -8.41
N VAL A 306 5.32 -5.25 -9.33
CA VAL A 306 5.16 -3.80 -9.13
C VAL A 306 4.04 -3.42 -8.14
N SER A 307 3.26 -4.39 -7.66
CA SER A 307 2.16 -4.18 -6.70
C SER A 307 1.93 -5.39 -5.80
N SER A 308 1.91 -5.17 -4.48
CA SER A 308 1.51 -6.17 -3.48
C SER A 308 0.05 -6.59 -3.57
N GLN A 309 -0.78 -5.83 -4.31
CA GLN A 309 -2.19 -6.16 -4.51
C GLN A 309 -2.37 -7.41 -5.38
N PHE A 310 -1.44 -7.75 -6.28
CA PHE A 310 -1.49 -8.99 -7.05
C PHE A 310 -1.32 -10.21 -6.14
N ILE A 311 -0.30 -10.19 -5.29
CA ILE A 311 -0.03 -11.24 -4.30
C ILE A 311 -1.19 -11.35 -3.31
N SER A 312 -1.70 -10.22 -2.82
CA SER A 312 -2.84 -10.19 -1.89
C SER A 312 -4.14 -10.73 -2.50
N ALA A 313 -4.40 -10.45 -3.78
CA ALA A 313 -5.57 -10.95 -4.48
C ALA A 313 -5.54 -12.49 -4.61
N LEU A 314 -4.39 -13.03 -5.03
CA LEU A 314 -4.18 -14.48 -5.13
C LEU A 314 -4.27 -15.17 -3.78
N LEU A 315 -3.62 -14.62 -2.75
CA LEU A 315 -3.71 -15.15 -1.38
C LEU A 315 -5.16 -15.23 -0.88
N LEU A 316 -5.98 -14.21 -1.14
CA LEU A 316 -7.39 -14.22 -0.72
C LEU A 316 -8.21 -15.32 -1.42
N ALA A 317 -7.99 -15.54 -2.73
CA ALA A 317 -8.76 -16.52 -3.51
C ALA A 317 -8.26 -17.97 -3.36
N ALA A 318 -6.95 -18.17 -3.21
CA ALA A 318 -6.27 -19.46 -3.16
C ALA A 318 -6.88 -20.54 -2.23
N PRO A 319 -7.40 -20.24 -1.02
CA PRO A 319 -8.01 -21.23 -0.13
C PRO A 319 -9.16 -22.01 -0.75
N ALA A 320 -9.87 -21.42 -1.72
CA ALA A 320 -11.01 -22.02 -2.41
C ALA A 320 -10.64 -22.68 -3.76
N ALA A 321 -9.34 -22.84 -4.07
CA ALA A 321 -8.85 -23.64 -5.19
C ALA A 321 -9.12 -25.16 -4.96
N GLN A 322 -8.93 -25.96 -6.02
CA GLN A 322 -9.06 -27.42 -5.93
C GLN A 322 -7.80 -28.06 -5.29
N ASP A 323 -6.62 -27.60 -5.71
CA ASP A 323 -5.29 -28.01 -5.25
C ASP A 323 -4.53 -26.83 -4.63
N ASP A 324 -3.51 -27.11 -3.82
CA ASP A 324 -2.63 -26.12 -3.18
C ASP A 324 -2.13 -25.05 -4.16
N VAL A 325 -2.16 -23.78 -3.71
CA VAL A 325 -1.58 -22.66 -4.47
C VAL A 325 -0.22 -22.28 -3.88
N LEU A 326 0.78 -22.22 -4.76
CA LEU A 326 2.12 -21.78 -4.46
C LEU A 326 2.44 -20.48 -5.20
N ILE A 327 2.73 -19.43 -4.45
CA ILE A 327 3.11 -18.11 -4.98
C ILE A 327 4.58 -17.87 -4.67
N GLU A 328 5.43 -17.83 -5.70
CA GLU A 328 6.86 -17.56 -5.58
C GLU A 328 7.18 -16.16 -6.10
N ILE A 329 8.01 -15.41 -5.39
CA ILE A 329 8.40 -14.05 -5.74
C ILE A 329 9.93 -14.01 -5.83
N ASN A 330 10.41 -13.84 -7.07
CA ASN A 330 11.81 -13.70 -7.39
C ASN A 330 12.24 -12.24 -7.21
N GLY A 331 13.03 -12.00 -6.17
CA GLY A 331 13.50 -10.66 -5.77
C GLY A 331 12.59 -9.97 -4.75
N PRO A 332 12.84 -8.68 -4.46
CA PRO A 332 12.19 -7.97 -3.37
C PRO A 332 10.67 -7.90 -3.53
N LEU A 333 9.96 -8.11 -2.41
CA LEU A 333 8.53 -7.90 -2.30
C LEU A 333 8.25 -6.43 -2.00
N VAL A 334 7.61 -5.73 -2.95
CA VAL A 334 7.16 -4.36 -2.71
C VAL A 334 6.08 -4.33 -1.64
N SER A 335 6.13 -3.37 -0.72
CA SER A 335 5.03 -3.07 0.21
C SER A 335 4.57 -4.29 1.02
N ARG A 336 5.54 -5.03 1.55
CA ARG A 336 5.39 -6.31 2.27
C ARG A 336 4.37 -6.26 3.43
N PRO A 337 4.21 -5.17 4.22
CA PRO A 337 3.18 -5.09 5.25
C PRO A 337 1.75 -5.27 4.73
N TYR A 338 1.46 -4.91 3.48
CA TYR A 338 0.14 -5.15 2.88
C TYR A 338 -0.11 -6.63 2.56
N VAL A 339 0.94 -7.44 2.37
CA VAL A 339 0.82 -8.89 2.23
C VAL A 339 0.66 -9.54 3.61
N ALA A 340 1.44 -9.10 4.61
CA ALA A 340 1.29 -9.53 6.00
C ALA A 340 -0.12 -9.23 6.57
N MET A 341 -0.67 -8.06 6.24
CA MET A 341 -2.07 -7.69 6.53
C MET A 341 -3.06 -8.66 5.89
N THR A 342 -2.82 -9.10 4.66
CA THR A 342 -3.66 -10.11 3.99
C THR A 342 -3.62 -11.43 4.75
N THR A 343 -2.43 -11.95 5.07
CA THR A 343 -2.30 -13.22 5.81
C THR A 343 -2.88 -13.14 7.23
N ALA A 344 -2.80 -11.99 7.90
CA ALA A 344 -3.42 -11.79 9.21
C ALA A 344 -4.97 -11.74 9.16
N VAL A 345 -5.55 -11.15 8.10
CA VAL A 345 -7.01 -11.23 7.88
C VAL A 345 -7.43 -12.67 7.55
N MET A 346 -6.63 -13.40 6.77
CA MET A 346 -6.90 -14.82 6.47
C MET A 346 -6.87 -15.68 7.74
N ASP A 347 -5.84 -15.55 8.57
CA ASP A 347 -5.71 -16.25 9.85
C ASP A 347 -6.89 -15.95 10.78
N ALA A 348 -7.28 -14.67 10.89
CA ALA A 348 -8.46 -14.28 11.66
C ALA A 348 -9.75 -14.94 11.15
N PHE A 349 -9.90 -15.18 9.85
CA PHE A 349 -11.03 -15.93 9.30
C PHE A 349 -10.72 -17.45 9.16
N ASN A 350 -9.79 -17.99 9.96
CA ASN A 350 -9.46 -19.42 10.06
C ASN A 350 -8.89 -20.03 8.76
N VAL A 351 -8.00 -19.29 8.08
CA VAL A 351 -7.25 -19.76 6.90
C VAL A 351 -5.76 -19.57 7.13
N ALA A 352 -5.01 -20.66 7.05
CA ALA A 352 -3.56 -20.65 7.22
C ALA A 352 -2.82 -20.38 5.90
N VAL A 353 -1.74 -19.61 5.99
CA VAL A 353 -0.75 -19.39 4.91
C VAL A 353 0.63 -19.70 5.46
N ILE A 354 1.39 -20.54 4.78
CA ILE A 354 2.78 -20.85 5.13
C ILE A 354 3.67 -19.91 4.32
N ALA A 355 4.39 -19.01 5.00
CA ALA A 355 5.35 -18.11 4.39
C ALA A 355 6.79 -18.59 4.66
N ASP A 356 7.64 -18.58 3.63
CA ASP A 356 9.08 -18.84 3.71
C ASP A 356 9.81 -17.69 2.98
N GLU A 357 10.91 -17.22 3.58
CA GLU A 357 11.72 -16.10 3.09
C GLU A 357 13.19 -16.55 3.07
N ARG A 358 13.79 -16.64 1.89
CA ARG A 358 15.18 -17.10 1.72
C ARG A 358 15.92 -16.26 0.71
N GLY A 359 17.02 -15.64 1.14
CA GLY A 359 17.90 -14.88 0.24
C GLY A 359 17.22 -13.71 -0.48
N GLY A 360 16.17 -13.12 0.10
CA GLY A 360 15.39 -12.05 -0.53
C GLY A 360 14.34 -12.51 -1.56
N ALA A 361 14.13 -13.82 -1.71
CA ALA A 361 12.96 -14.38 -2.39
C ALA A 361 11.89 -14.76 -1.36
N TYR A 362 10.62 -14.55 -1.72
CA TYR A 362 9.46 -14.87 -0.88
C TYR A 362 8.66 -16.01 -1.48
N ARG A 363 8.15 -16.89 -0.62
CA ARG A 363 7.34 -18.05 -1.02
C ARG A 363 6.14 -18.15 -0.10
N PHE A 364 4.94 -18.16 -0.67
CA PHE A 364 3.69 -18.38 0.06
C PHE A 364 3.06 -19.68 -0.44
N ILE A 365 2.84 -20.62 0.46
CA ILE A 365 2.06 -21.84 0.21
C ILE A 365 0.72 -21.66 0.91
N VAL A 366 -0.36 -21.77 0.14
CA VAL A 366 -1.73 -21.79 0.64
C VAL A 366 -2.28 -23.20 0.41
N PRO A 367 -2.37 -24.03 1.47
CA PRO A 367 -3.02 -25.33 1.37
C PRO A 367 -4.47 -25.18 0.91
N ALA A 368 -4.95 -26.09 0.06
CA ALA A 368 -6.32 -26.09 -0.42
C ALA A 368 -6.90 -27.52 -0.51
N PRO A 369 -8.22 -27.69 -0.33
CA PRO A 369 -9.19 -26.66 0.03
C PRO A 369 -9.12 -26.26 1.51
N GLN A 370 -9.28 -24.96 1.76
CA GLN A 370 -9.49 -24.37 3.08
C GLN A 370 -10.79 -23.53 3.07
N HIS A 371 -11.39 -23.32 4.24
CA HIS A 371 -12.66 -22.61 4.35
C HIS A 371 -12.58 -21.44 5.33
N TYR A 372 -12.87 -20.24 4.83
CA TYR A 372 -13.06 -19.06 5.66
C TYR A 372 -14.26 -19.26 6.61
N ALA A 373 -14.06 -18.93 7.89
CA ALA A 373 -15.08 -18.99 8.94
C ALA A 373 -15.73 -17.62 9.12
N ALA A 374 -17.07 -17.57 9.08
CA ALA A 374 -17.80 -16.32 9.28
C ALA A 374 -17.68 -15.84 10.73
N ARG A 375 -17.47 -14.54 10.93
CA ARG A 375 -17.18 -13.98 12.27
C ARG A 375 -17.58 -12.52 12.42
N HIS A 376 -17.58 -12.04 13.66
CA HIS A 376 -17.44 -10.62 13.94
C HIS A 376 -15.95 -10.22 13.81
N TYR A 377 -15.68 -9.15 13.08
CA TYR A 377 -14.33 -8.61 12.86
C TYR A 377 -14.37 -7.09 13.00
N ALA A 378 -13.59 -6.55 13.93
CA ALA A 378 -13.45 -5.12 14.13
C ALA A 378 -12.31 -4.59 13.25
N ILE A 379 -12.61 -3.59 12.42
CA ILE A 379 -11.65 -2.92 11.56
C ILE A 379 -10.86 -1.90 12.39
N GLU A 380 -9.54 -1.96 12.35
CA GLU A 380 -8.68 -0.92 12.95
C GLU A 380 -8.88 0.43 12.24
N PRO A 381 -8.73 1.58 12.93
CA PRO A 381 -8.70 2.89 12.28
C PRO A 381 -7.58 2.99 11.23
N ASP A 382 -7.75 3.79 10.17
CA ASP A 382 -6.81 3.85 9.05
C ASP A 382 -5.49 4.56 9.43
N ALA A 383 -4.41 3.77 9.57
CA ALA A 383 -3.09 4.28 9.94
C ALA A 383 -2.56 5.33 8.95
N SER A 384 -2.91 5.19 7.67
CA SER A 384 -2.48 6.11 6.64
C SER A 384 -3.24 7.45 6.70
N ASN A 385 -4.53 7.44 7.03
CA ASN A 385 -5.28 8.66 7.31
C ASN A 385 -4.81 9.33 8.62
N ALA A 386 -4.47 8.55 9.65
CA ALA A 386 -3.91 9.08 10.90
C ALA A 386 -2.60 9.84 10.70
N SER A 387 -1.78 9.41 9.72
CA SER A 387 -0.49 10.05 9.42
C SER A 387 -0.61 11.56 9.20
N TYR A 388 -1.67 12.05 8.56
CA TYR A 388 -1.85 13.47 8.26
C TYR A 388 -2.02 14.31 9.54
N PHE A 389 -2.80 13.83 10.51
CA PHE A 389 -3.05 14.51 11.78
C PHE A 389 -1.81 14.44 12.69
N LEU A 390 -1.12 13.30 12.73
CA LEU A 390 0.15 13.15 13.44
C LEU A 390 1.27 14.02 12.83
N ALA A 391 1.32 14.14 11.52
CA ALA A 391 2.21 15.06 10.80
C ALA A 391 1.86 16.54 11.02
N ALA A 392 0.60 16.87 11.32
CA ALA A 392 0.21 18.25 11.61
C ALA A 392 0.93 18.81 12.84
N ALA A 393 1.09 17.99 13.89
CA ALA A 393 1.90 18.33 15.05
C ALA A 393 3.37 18.59 14.68
N ALA A 394 3.97 17.73 13.85
CA ALA A 394 5.35 17.92 13.35
C ALA A 394 5.51 19.20 12.52
N MET A 395 4.54 19.48 11.64
CA MET A 395 4.55 20.63 10.73
C MET A 395 4.36 21.96 11.48
N ALA A 396 3.30 22.09 12.28
CA ALA A 396 2.91 23.34 12.93
C ALA A 396 3.49 23.53 14.35
N GLY A 397 4.00 22.45 14.97
CA GLY A 397 4.30 22.38 16.39
C GLY A 397 3.07 22.10 17.24
N GLY A 398 3.29 21.73 18.51
CA GLY A 398 2.22 21.34 19.45
C GLY A 398 1.95 19.83 19.46
N SER A 399 0.81 19.42 20.00
CA SER A 399 0.46 18.03 20.27
C SER A 399 -0.82 17.62 19.55
N VAL A 400 -0.77 16.50 18.82
CA VAL A 400 -1.95 15.84 18.25
C VAL A 400 -1.98 14.38 18.69
N THR A 401 -3.13 13.96 19.22
CA THR A 401 -3.42 12.57 19.56
C THR A 401 -4.39 11.98 18.56
N VAL A 402 -4.11 10.77 18.08
CA VAL A 402 -5.08 9.97 17.32
C VAL A 402 -5.47 8.74 18.13
N GLU A 403 -6.77 8.58 18.36
CA GLU A 403 -7.35 7.48 19.15
C GLU A 403 -7.69 6.25 18.29
N GLY A 404 -7.80 5.10 18.96
CA GLY A 404 -8.12 3.80 18.38
C GLY A 404 -6.94 3.02 17.81
N PHE A 405 -5.72 3.55 17.89
CA PHE A 405 -4.50 2.84 17.48
C PHE A 405 -3.88 2.08 18.65
N ASN A 406 -3.65 0.79 18.44
CA ASN A 406 -2.80 -0.03 19.29
C ASN A 406 -1.34 -0.03 18.79
N ALA A 407 -0.40 -0.37 19.66
CA ALA A 407 1.00 -0.55 19.27
C ALA A 407 1.25 -1.79 18.39
N ASN A 408 0.26 -2.68 18.27
CA ASN A 408 0.35 -3.98 17.60
C ASN A 408 -0.51 -4.05 16.31
N SER A 409 -0.71 -2.91 15.65
CA SER A 409 -1.58 -2.79 14.47
C SER A 409 -1.10 -3.64 13.30
N LEU A 410 -2.04 -4.19 12.54
CA LEU A 410 -1.78 -4.91 11.29
C LEU A 410 -1.30 -4.00 10.14
N GLN A 411 -1.28 -2.69 10.34
CA GLN A 411 -0.99 -1.70 9.29
C GLN A 411 0.45 -1.20 9.38
N GLY A 412 1.25 -1.51 8.36
CA GLY A 412 2.65 -1.08 8.27
C GLY A 412 2.85 0.43 8.43
N ASP A 413 1.90 1.23 7.95
CA ASP A 413 1.91 2.70 8.02
C ASP A 413 1.90 3.25 9.46
N VAL A 414 1.60 2.44 10.50
CA VAL A 414 1.84 2.82 11.91
C VAL A 414 3.33 3.08 12.18
N GLY A 415 4.23 2.48 11.40
CA GLY A 415 5.67 2.76 11.43
C GLY A 415 6.03 4.23 11.11
N PHE A 416 5.11 5.01 10.52
CA PHE A 416 5.30 6.44 10.26
C PHE A 416 5.66 7.24 11.52
N VAL A 417 5.20 6.82 12.69
CA VAL A 417 5.54 7.50 13.96
C VAL A 417 7.04 7.45 14.26
N HIS A 418 7.75 6.42 13.79
CA HIS A 418 9.21 6.33 13.90
C HIS A 418 9.91 7.29 12.93
N VAL A 419 9.30 7.58 11.77
CA VAL A 419 9.77 8.64 10.86
C VAL A 419 9.67 9.99 11.56
N LEU A 420 8.54 10.28 12.22
CA LEU A 420 8.35 11.52 12.99
C LEU A 420 9.35 11.65 14.15
N GLU A 421 9.69 10.55 14.86
CA GLU A 421 10.77 10.54 15.87
C GLU A 421 12.13 10.89 15.25
N ARG A 422 12.48 10.29 14.10
CA ARG A 422 13.72 10.59 13.38
C ARG A 422 13.76 12.06 12.93
N MET A 423 12.63 12.64 12.52
CA MET A 423 12.48 14.07 12.20
C MET A 423 12.53 14.99 13.44
N GLY A 424 12.61 14.46 14.66
CA GLY A 424 12.78 15.23 15.91
C GLY A 424 11.51 15.41 16.76
N CYS A 425 10.40 14.76 16.42
CA CYS A 425 9.19 14.76 17.24
C CYS A 425 9.35 13.84 18.47
N ARG A 426 8.52 14.05 19.49
CA ARG A 426 8.35 13.11 20.60
C ARG A 426 7.04 12.34 20.42
N VAL A 427 7.08 11.02 20.60
CA VAL A 427 5.92 10.14 20.39
C VAL A 427 5.61 9.36 21.67
N SER A 428 4.39 9.53 22.17
CA SER A 428 3.83 8.69 23.22
C SER A 428 2.90 7.65 22.59
N ARG A 429 3.09 6.38 22.95
CA ARG A 429 2.30 5.25 22.43
C ARG A 429 1.61 4.58 23.61
N HIS A 430 0.31 4.36 23.49
CA HIS A 430 -0.49 3.60 24.44
C HIS A 430 -1.29 2.52 23.69
N ASP A 431 -2.03 1.68 24.42
CA ASP A 431 -2.78 0.57 23.82
C ASP A 431 -3.97 1.02 22.95
N ASP A 432 -4.45 2.25 23.14
CA ASP A 432 -5.65 2.81 22.51
C ASP A 432 -5.45 4.16 21.80
N ARG A 433 -4.23 4.72 21.80
CA ARG A 433 -3.92 6.02 21.18
C ARG A 433 -2.44 6.21 20.91
N ILE A 434 -2.15 7.06 19.94
CA ILE A 434 -0.80 7.58 19.68
C ILE A 434 -0.83 9.10 19.73
N THR A 435 0.11 9.69 20.46
CA THR A 435 0.27 11.15 20.58
C THR A 435 1.62 11.58 20.03
N VAL A 436 1.63 12.51 19.09
CA VAL A 436 2.83 13.17 18.56
C VAL A 436 2.90 14.59 19.07
N GLN A 437 4.00 14.92 19.74
CA GLN A 437 4.40 16.28 20.07
C GLN A 437 5.49 16.71 19.08
N GLY A 438 5.17 17.64 18.19
CA GLY A 438 6.15 18.22 17.27
C GLY A 438 7.07 19.24 17.94
N PRO A 439 8.23 19.55 17.33
CA PRO A 439 9.12 20.60 17.82
C PRO A 439 8.48 22.00 17.71
N PRO A 440 9.03 23.01 18.41
CA PRO A 440 8.67 24.40 18.19
C PRO A 440 8.75 24.82 16.71
N ARG A 441 7.90 25.75 16.28
CA ARG A 441 7.77 26.12 14.86
C ARG A 441 8.99 26.87 14.29
N ASP A 442 9.78 27.46 15.17
CA ASP A 442 11.08 28.08 14.90
C ASP A 442 12.25 27.07 14.87
N MET A 443 12.05 25.83 15.33
CA MET A 443 13.03 24.74 15.26
C MET A 443 12.71 23.82 14.07
N PRO A 444 13.58 23.73 13.04
CA PRO A 444 13.33 22.88 11.88
C PRO A 444 13.22 21.39 12.25
N LEU A 445 12.54 20.64 11.39
CA LEU A 445 12.56 19.18 11.42
C LEU A 445 13.93 18.67 10.95
N LYS A 446 14.33 17.49 11.40
CA LYS A 446 15.56 16.86 10.90
C LYS A 446 15.33 16.27 9.51
N ALA A 447 16.22 16.58 8.58
CA ALA A 447 16.32 15.95 7.27
C ALA A 447 16.57 14.44 7.38
N LEU A 448 16.09 13.67 6.40
CA LEU A 448 16.20 12.20 6.39
C LEU A 448 16.63 11.66 5.02
N GLU A 449 17.44 10.60 5.05
CA GLU A 449 17.48 9.59 3.98
C GLU A 449 16.60 8.42 4.43
N ILE A 450 15.66 7.98 3.59
CA ILE A 450 14.65 6.99 3.99
C ILE A 450 14.10 6.13 2.84
N ASP A 451 14.17 4.80 3.03
CA ASP A 451 13.39 3.82 2.28
C ASP A 451 11.93 3.83 2.77
N LEU A 452 10.97 3.96 1.84
CA LEU A 452 9.53 3.89 2.13
C LEU A 452 8.81 2.77 1.36
N ASN A 453 9.51 1.73 0.88
CA ASN A 453 8.89 0.58 0.20
C ASN A 453 7.82 -0.12 1.04
N ASP A 454 8.07 -0.27 2.35
CA ASP A 454 7.15 -0.91 3.30
C ASP A 454 5.99 0.02 3.74
N MET A 455 6.12 1.35 3.54
CA MET A 455 5.11 2.38 3.85
C MET A 455 4.91 3.38 2.69
N PRO A 456 4.61 2.91 1.47
CA PRO A 456 4.67 3.69 0.23
C PRO A 456 3.57 4.76 0.15
N ASP A 457 2.57 4.69 1.02
CA ASP A 457 1.49 5.66 1.10
C ASP A 457 1.85 6.86 2.01
N MET A 458 2.98 6.80 2.73
CA MET A 458 3.53 7.88 3.57
C MET A 458 4.44 8.86 2.80
N VAL A 459 4.88 8.50 1.59
CA VAL A 459 5.85 9.27 0.78
C VAL A 459 5.44 10.74 0.64
N GLN A 460 4.20 11.01 0.25
CA GLN A 460 3.75 12.39 0.02
C GLN A 460 3.66 13.18 1.34
N THR A 461 3.33 12.52 2.45
CA THR A 461 3.33 13.13 3.79
C THR A 461 4.75 13.51 4.23
N VAL A 462 5.73 12.61 4.02
CA VAL A 462 7.15 12.88 4.31
C VAL A 462 7.70 13.99 3.40
N ALA A 463 7.38 13.94 2.10
CA ALA A 463 7.84 14.94 1.12
C ALA A 463 7.29 16.35 1.42
N VAL A 464 6.06 16.46 1.94
CA VAL A 464 5.54 17.76 2.42
C VAL A 464 6.17 18.17 3.75
N LEU A 465 6.44 17.26 4.69
CA LEU A 465 7.19 17.59 5.92
C LEU A 465 8.61 18.08 5.65
N ALA A 466 9.25 17.60 4.58
CA ALA A 466 10.58 18.04 4.16
C ALA A 466 10.67 19.56 3.87
N LEU A 467 9.55 20.24 3.61
CA LEU A 467 9.49 21.71 3.49
C LEU A 467 9.94 22.47 4.75
N ARG A 468 9.97 21.80 5.91
CA ARG A 468 10.47 22.35 7.19
C ARG A 468 11.76 21.68 7.68
N ALA A 469 12.42 20.88 6.84
CA ALA A 469 13.66 20.21 7.22
C ALA A 469 14.85 21.19 7.34
N ASP A 470 15.88 20.79 8.09
CA ASP A 470 17.17 21.48 8.23
C ASP A 470 18.17 21.16 7.08
N GLY A 471 17.73 20.41 6.07
CA GLY A 471 18.51 19.98 4.92
C GLY A 471 17.71 19.13 3.92
N PRO A 472 18.34 18.60 2.87
CA PRO A 472 17.67 17.78 1.86
C PRO A 472 17.13 16.48 2.46
N THR A 473 15.90 16.12 2.12
CA THR A 473 15.29 14.84 2.48
C THR A 473 15.17 13.95 1.24
N THR A 474 15.79 12.77 1.27
CA THR A 474 15.83 11.79 0.18
C THR A 474 14.91 10.62 0.50
N ILE A 475 13.98 10.32 -0.40
CA ILE A 475 13.05 9.18 -0.31
C ILE A 475 13.37 8.19 -1.43
N GLU A 476 13.55 6.91 -1.10
CA GLU A 476 13.98 5.85 -2.02
C GLU A 476 13.05 4.62 -2.02
N ASN A 477 13.25 3.73 -3.01
CA ASN A 477 12.57 2.43 -3.19
C ASN A 477 11.03 2.49 -3.35
N VAL A 478 10.52 3.55 -4.00
CA VAL A 478 9.09 3.85 -4.15
C VAL A 478 8.60 3.96 -5.61
N ALA A 479 9.26 3.29 -6.56
CA ALA A 479 8.85 3.27 -7.98
C ALA A 479 7.38 2.89 -8.23
N ASN A 480 6.80 2.07 -7.34
CA ASN A 480 5.40 1.66 -7.42
C ASN A 480 4.39 2.82 -7.29
N LEU A 481 4.82 4.03 -6.88
CA LEU A 481 3.97 5.22 -6.80
C LEU A 481 3.56 5.78 -8.16
N ARG A 482 4.33 5.53 -9.22
CA ARG A 482 4.06 6.04 -10.58
C ARG A 482 2.78 5.45 -11.20
N ILE A 483 2.42 4.24 -10.77
CA ILE A 483 1.27 3.45 -11.25
C ILE A 483 0.08 3.45 -10.27
N LYS A 484 0.06 4.36 -9.30
CA LYS A 484 -1.05 4.53 -8.35
C LYS A 484 -2.14 5.43 -8.96
N GLU A 485 -3.00 5.98 -8.11
CA GLU A 485 -4.10 6.88 -8.46
C GLU A 485 -3.69 7.95 -9.50
N THR A 486 -2.52 8.56 -9.32
CA THR A 486 -1.78 9.37 -10.30
C THR A 486 -0.32 8.90 -10.32
N ASP A 487 0.57 9.51 -11.12
CA ASP A 487 2.01 9.43 -10.82
C ASP A 487 2.27 10.32 -9.60
N ARG A 488 2.44 9.68 -8.43
CA ARG A 488 2.60 10.41 -7.17
C ARG A 488 3.99 11.02 -6.99
N ILE A 489 5.01 10.55 -7.70
CA ILE A 489 6.35 11.14 -7.63
C ILE A 489 6.36 12.44 -8.43
N GLU A 490 5.90 12.39 -9.69
CA GLU A 490 5.75 13.58 -10.54
C GLU A 490 4.79 14.60 -9.92
N GLY A 491 3.64 14.14 -9.43
CA GLY A 491 2.64 14.98 -8.76
C GLY A 491 3.23 15.69 -7.55
N VAL A 492 3.81 14.97 -6.57
CA VAL A 492 4.32 15.62 -5.36
C VAL A 492 5.51 16.55 -5.67
N ALA A 493 6.38 16.18 -6.61
CA ALA A 493 7.50 17.03 -7.03
C ALA A 493 7.03 18.32 -7.71
N THR A 494 6.02 18.25 -8.56
CA THR A 494 5.41 19.42 -9.23
C THR A 494 4.81 20.39 -8.21
N GLU A 495 4.03 19.87 -7.26
CA GLU A 495 3.33 20.69 -6.28
C GLU A 495 4.28 21.27 -5.21
N LEU A 496 5.34 20.55 -4.82
CA LEU A 496 6.40 21.08 -3.96
C LEU A 496 7.20 22.21 -4.62
N ARG A 497 7.47 22.12 -5.94
CA ARG A 497 8.11 23.21 -6.69
C ARG A 497 7.26 24.48 -6.72
N LYS A 498 5.93 24.37 -6.80
CA LYS A 498 5.01 25.53 -6.68
C LYS A 498 5.12 26.23 -5.32
N LEU A 499 5.42 25.49 -4.24
CA LEU A 499 5.67 26.03 -2.90
C LEU A 499 7.08 26.63 -2.74
N GLY A 500 7.94 26.50 -3.76
CA GLY A 500 9.29 27.08 -3.83
C GLY A 500 10.43 26.08 -3.61
N ALA A 501 10.15 24.82 -3.28
CA ALA A 501 11.19 23.82 -3.04
C ALA A 501 11.94 23.43 -4.33
N GLN A 502 13.24 23.13 -4.22
CA GLN A 502 13.94 22.41 -5.27
C GLN A 502 13.70 20.91 -5.07
N VAL A 503 13.23 20.22 -6.10
CA VAL A 503 12.98 18.77 -6.07
C VAL A 503 13.70 18.09 -7.23
N GLU A 504 14.54 17.12 -6.88
CA GLU A 504 15.18 16.19 -7.81
C GLU A 504 14.37 14.90 -7.84
N GLU A 505 13.97 14.45 -9.03
CA GLU A 505 13.17 13.23 -9.20
C GLU A 505 14.05 12.08 -9.69
N ALA A 506 13.87 10.91 -9.07
CA ALA A 506 14.40 9.64 -9.55
C ALA A 506 13.24 8.75 -10.05
N ILE A 507 13.57 7.63 -10.70
CA ILE A 507 12.54 6.67 -11.17
C ILE A 507 11.78 6.09 -9.98
N ASP A 508 12.48 5.87 -8.87
CA ASP A 508 12.05 5.17 -7.68
C ASP A 508 12.13 6.02 -6.40
N GLY A 509 12.23 7.34 -6.53
CA GLY A 509 12.45 8.23 -5.39
C GLY A 509 12.43 9.71 -5.73
N LEU A 510 12.71 10.54 -4.74
CA LEU A 510 12.88 11.98 -4.88
C LEU A 510 13.71 12.58 -3.73
N THR A 511 14.48 13.62 -4.04
CA THR A 511 15.20 14.44 -3.06
C THR A 511 14.57 15.83 -3.00
N ILE A 512 14.08 16.21 -1.83
CA ILE A 512 13.42 17.50 -1.57
C ILE A 512 14.39 18.40 -0.80
N HIS A 513 14.78 19.52 -1.41
CA HIS A 513 15.52 20.59 -0.73
C HIS A 513 14.53 21.65 -0.22
N PRO A 514 14.49 21.94 1.09
CA PRO A 514 13.58 22.93 1.65
C PRO A 514 13.86 24.35 1.12
N PRO A 515 12.83 25.15 0.82
CA PRO A 515 13.02 26.54 0.41
C PRO A 515 13.29 27.45 1.61
N GLU A 516 14.01 28.56 1.40
CA GLU A 516 14.16 29.61 2.42
C GLU A 516 12.80 30.20 2.85
N ARG A 517 11.83 30.26 1.92
CA ARG A 517 10.47 30.77 2.15
C ARG A 517 9.46 30.02 1.29
N LEU A 518 8.34 29.65 1.90
CA LEU A 518 7.22 29.03 1.19
C LEU A 518 6.44 30.07 0.37
N THR A 519 6.11 29.72 -0.87
CA THR A 519 5.32 30.55 -1.78
C THR A 519 3.86 30.11 -1.77
N PRO A 520 2.88 31.02 -1.56
CA PRO A 520 1.45 30.69 -1.64
C PRO A 520 1.07 30.26 -3.06
N CYS A 521 0.40 29.12 -3.21
CA CYS A 521 0.05 28.55 -4.51
C CYS A 521 -1.29 27.78 -4.50
N LEU A 522 -1.80 27.49 -5.69
CA LEU A 522 -2.88 26.51 -5.90
C LEU A 522 -2.26 25.12 -6.11
N ILE A 523 -2.66 24.19 -5.26
CA ILE A 523 -2.26 22.78 -5.31
C ILE A 523 -3.26 21.98 -6.14
N ASP A 524 -2.78 21.21 -7.11
CA ASP A 524 -3.57 20.28 -7.90
C ASP A 524 -3.50 18.86 -7.32
N THR A 525 -4.65 18.20 -7.22
CA THR A 525 -4.77 16.88 -6.57
C THR A 525 -4.68 15.70 -7.52
N TYR A 526 -4.83 15.93 -8.83
CA TYR A 526 -4.88 14.89 -9.87
C TYR A 526 -5.94 13.79 -9.59
N GLY A 527 -6.98 14.11 -8.83
CA GLY A 527 -7.99 13.13 -8.38
C GLY A 527 -7.50 12.16 -7.30
N ASP A 528 -6.36 12.41 -6.66
CA ASP A 528 -5.78 11.57 -5.62
C ASP A 528 -5.96 12.16 -4.21
N HIS A 529 -6.83 11.51 -3.42
CA HIS A 529 -7.01 11.74 -1.99
C HIS A 529 -5.72 12.01 -1.20
N ARG A 530 -4.62 11.28 -1.48
CA ARG A 530 -3.37 11.46 -0.73
C ARG A 530 -2.67 12.77 -1.04
N MET A 531 -2.80 13.28 -2.27
CA MET A 531 -2.31 14.62 -2.64
C MET A 531 -3.10 15.69 -1.90
N ALA A 532 -4.43 15.58 -1.86
CA ALA A 532 -5.28 16.53 -1.13
C ALA A 532 -4.95 16.56 0.37
N MET A 533 -4.83 15.39 1.01
CA MET A 533 -4.59 15.30 2.45
C MET A 533 -3.15 15.66 2.86
N CYS A 534 -2.12 15.31 2.06
CA CYS A 534 -0.74 15.67 2.42
C CYS A 534 -0.51 17.18 2.29
N PHE A 535 -1.01 17.84 1.25
CA PHE A 535 -0.82 19.28 1.07
C PHE A 535 -1.67 20.14 2.02
N ALA A 536 -2.64 19.55 2.72
CA ALA A 536 -3.30 20.20 3.86
C ALA A 536 -2.28 20.64 4.95
N LEU A 537 -1.16 19.92 5.10
CA LEU A 537 -0.04 20.29 5.98
C LEU A 537 0.62 21.61 5.56
N ALA A 538 0.80 21.86 4.26
CA ALA A 538 1.46 23.07 3.78
C ALA A 538 0.66 24.34 4.15
N GLY A 539 -0.67 24.24 4.14
CA GLY A 539 -1.56 25.34 4.57
C GLY A 539 -1.39 25.73 6.04
N LEU A 540 -1.01 24.79 6.92
CA LEU A 540 -0.77 25.08 8.35
C LEU A 540 0.35 26.10 8.55
N VAL A 541 1.33 26.13 7.64
CA VAL A 541 2.56 26.93 7.76
C VAL A 541 2.72 28.02 6.70
N CYS A 542 1.99 27.93 5.58
CA CYS A 542 1.99 28.91 4.50
C CYS A 542 0.58 29.51 4.29
N HIS A 543 0.43 30.81 4.54
CA HIS A 543 -0.83 31.51 4.27
C HIS A 543 -1.13 31.57 2.77
N GLY A 544 -2.36 31.23 2.38
CA GLY A 544 -2.83 31.43 1.00
C GLY A 544 -2.69 30.21 0.09
N VAL A 545 -2.22 29.07 0.61
CA VAL A 545 -2.30 27.79 -0.11
C VAL A 545 -3.77 27.37 -0.26
N THR A 546 -4.14 26.95 -1.47
CA THR A 546 -5.47 26.43 -1.81
C THR A 546 -5.34 25.07 -2.51
N ILE A 547 -6.39 24.24 -2.45
CA ILE A 547 -6.44 22.91 -3.09
C ILE A 547 -7.53 22.89 -4.16
N ASN A 548 -7.16 22.44 -5.36
CA ASN A 548 -8.06 22.15 -6.47
C ASN A 548 -8.55 20.69 -6.41
N GLY A 549 -9.86 20.48 -6.51
CA GLY A 549 -10.44 19.12 -6.47
C GLY A 549 -10.35 18.46 -5.10
N ALA A 550 -10.51 19.24 -4.03
CA ALA A 550 -10.41 18.78 -2.64
C ALA A 550 -11.36 17.61 -2.31
N ASP A 551 -12.49 17.49 -3.01
CA ASP A 551 -13.50 16.47 -2.75
C ASP A 551 -13.02 15.03 -3.01
N CYS A 552 -11.89 14.83 -3.72
CA CYS A 552 -11.30 13.50 -3.95
C CYS A 552 -10.90 12.73 -2.68
N VAL A 553 -10.89 13.38 -1.50
CA VAL A 553 -10.74 12.72 -0.19
C VAL A 553 -11.86 11.72 0.12
N SER A 554 -13.04 11.84 -0.54
CA SER A 554 -14.15 10.87 -0.50
C SER A 554 -13.74 9.42 -0.71
N LYS A 555 -12.62 9.19 -1.41
CA LYS A 555 -12.04 7.88 -1.66
C LYS A 555 -11.60 7.11 -0.40
N THR A 556 -11.19 7.79 0.68
CA THR A 556 -10.79 7.14 1.95
C THR A 556 -11.17 7.87 3.24
N PHE A 557 -11.58 9.13 3.18
CA PHE A 557 -11.95 9.93 4.34
C PHE A 557 -12.86 11.10 3.89
N PRO A 558 -14.16 10.87 3.63
CA PRO A 558 -15.07 11.87 3.05
C PRO A 558 -15.17 13.17 3.86
N ASP A 559 -15.14 13.07 5.17
CA ASP A 559 -15.22 14.16 6.14
C ASP A 559 -13.85 14.74 6.55
N PHE A 560 -12.74 14.34 5.89
CA PHE A 560 -11.36 14.72 6.26
C PHE A 560 -11.19 16.20 6.59
N PHE A 561 -11.69 17.11 5.74
CA PHE A 561 -11.50 18.54 5.94
C PHE A 561 -12.30 19.11 7.10
N GLU A 562 -13.39 18.47 7.51
CA GLU A 562 -14.16 18.87 8.71
C GLU A 562 -13.35 18.55 9.97
N HIS A 563 -12.76 17.36 10.06
CA HIS A 563 -11.82 16.98 11.13
C HIS A 563 -10.55 17.83 11.10
N TRP A 564 -10.03 18.16 9.93
CA TRP A 564 -8.85 19.00 9.75
C TRP A 564 -9.09 20.43 10.25
N GLU A 565 -10.20 21.04 9.86
CA GLU A 565 -10.58 22.39 10.29
C GLU A 565 -10.92 22.42 11.79
N ALA A 566 -11.53 21.37 12.34
CA ALA A 566 -11.75 21.22 13.78
C ALA A 566 -10.44 21.10 14.58
N MET A 567 -9.46 20.32 14.10
CA MET A 567 -8.12 20.21 14.69
C MET A 567 -7.42 21.57 14.74
N VAL A 568 -7.47 22.35 13.64
CA VAL A 568 -6.76 23.64 13.53
C VAL A 568 -7.48 24.77 14.25
N GLY A 569 -8.81 24.77 14.27
CA GLY A 569 -9.64 25.74 15.00
C GLY A 569 -9.57 25.58 16.53
N GLY A 570 -9.07 24.43 17.01
CA GLY A 570 -9.05 24.07 18.42
C GLY A 570 -10.42 23.60 18.89
N LEU A 571 -10.64 22.29 18.83
CA LEU A 571 -11.76 21.64 19.53
C LEU A 571 -11.70 22.01 21.02
N ARG A 572 -12.75 22.70 21.49
CA ARG A 572 -13.01 23.02 22.90
C ARG A 572 -13.97 22.01 23.50
#